data_AF-A0AAD4SG90-F1
#
_entry.id   AF-A0AAD4SG90-F1
#
_cell.length_a   1.000
_cell.length_b   1.000
_cell.length_c   1.000
_cell.angle_alpha   90.00
_cell.angle_beta   90.00
_cell.angle_gamma   90.00
#
_symmetry.space_group_name_H-M   'P 1'
#
loop_
_entity.id
_entity.type
_entity.pdbx_description
1 polymer ?
#
loop_
_entity_poly.entity_id
_entity_poly.type
_entity_poly.pdbx_seq_one_letter_code
_entity_poly.pdbx_strand_id
1 'polypeptide(L)'
;MIEDPFKSKKDVVFYSSCNGLVLMNNPWSEEENDIMLWNPSTAEIKQIPKPGDDHPIAANSGSVKNYQYSHLYGLEYGRIDDDYKILRLRVCYDKRNGVCCGCEVKVYTLRTNLWKTIPYEFSYDLYLRCTVQNLIRASGALHWIQAPCASLAQEHKSISRVIVSFNVEHDIFKQVPLNSGLQELLISDDPYKSSRAEGAFLSY
;
A
#
# COMPACT_ATOMS: atom_id res chain seq x y z
N MET A 1 -31.98 11.08 -7.53
CA MET A 1 -30.66 11.46 -8.08
C MET A 1 -29.80 11.76 -6.86
N ILE A 2 -28.81 10.91 -6.56
CA ILE A 2 -27.90 11.17 -5.44
C ILE A 2 -26.98 12.29 -5.92
N GLU A 3 -27.06 13.47 -5.29
CA GLU A 3 -26.11 14.56 -5.57
C GLU A 3 -24.70 14.06 -5.30
N ASP A 4 -23.75 14.40 -6.17
CA ASP A 4 -22.34 14.14 -5.92
C ASP A 4 -21.90 14.93 -4.67
N PRO A 5 -21.64 14.26 -3.53
CA PRO A 5 -21.28 14.94 -2.30
C PRO A 5 -19.86 15.52 -2.36
N PHE A 6 -19.10 15.23 -3.43
CA PHE A 6 -17.69 15.56 -3.57
C PHE A 6 -17.42 16.54 -4.71
N LYS A 7 -18.23 17.59 -4.89
CA LYS A 7 -17.83 18.77 -5.70
C LYS A 7 -16.51 19.34 -5.13
N SER A 8 -15.37 18.79 -5.54
CA SER A 8 -14.08 18.91 -4.85
C SER A 8 -13.04 19.64 -5.69
N LYS A 9 -11.94 20.01 -5.05
CA LYS A 9 -10.78 20.65 -5.71
C LYS A 9 -9.78 19.64 -6.28
N LYS A 10 -9.83 18.37 -5.84
CA LYS A 10 -8.89 17.30 -6.19
C LYS A 10 -9.63 16.02 -6.57
N ASP A 11 -8.98 15.21 -7.40
CA ASP A 11 -9.48 13.88 -7.76
C ASP A 11 -9.70 13.00 -6.52
N VAL A 12 -10.81 12.26 -6.55
CA VAL A 12 -11.19 11.32 -5.51
C VAL A 12 -10.51 9.98 -5.78
N VAL A 13 -9.75 9.50 -4.81
CA VAL A 13 -9.06 8.20 -4.81
C VAL A 13 -9.70 7.32 -3.75
N PHE A 14 -10.26 6.21 -4.18
CA PHE A 14 -10.79 5.17 -3.31
C PHE A 14 -9.70 4.14 -3.00
N TYR A 15 -9.47 3.87 -1.71
CA TYR A 15 -8.46 2.91 -1.26
C TYR A 15 -9.04 1.53 -0.97
N SER A 16 -10.19 1.47 -0.28
CA SER A 16 -10.85 0.21 0.07
C SER A 16 -12.31 0.45 0.47
N SER A 17 -13.08 -0.63 0.58
CA SER A 17 -14.41 -0.63 1.21
C SER A 17 -14.61 -1.86 2.10
N CYS A 18 -15.41 -1.72 3.14
CA CYS A 18 -15.79 -2.81 4.04
C CYS A 18 -17.16 -2.52 4.66
N ASN A 19 -18.09 -3.48 4.57
CA ASN A 19 -19.44 -3.37 5.15
C ASN A 19 -20.19 -2.07 4.80
N GLY A 20 -20.03 -1.58 3.57
CA GLY A 20 -20.64 -0.33 3.10
C GLY A 20 -19.88 0.94 3.49
N LEU A 21 -18.85 0.86 4.34
CA LEU A 21 -17.93 1.96 4.59
C LEU A 21 -16.88 2.04 3.48
N VAL A 22 -16.52 3.26 3.10
CA VAL A 22 -15.59 3.55 2.02
C VAL A 22 -14.42 4.36 2.57
N LEU A 23 -13.20 3.88 2.35
CA LEU A 23 -11.97 4.58 2.70
C LEU A 23 -11.41 5.28 1.46
N MET A 24 -11.14 6.58 1.57
CA MET A 24 -10.73 7.41 0.45
C MET A 24 -9.84 8.57 0.90
N ASN A 25 -9.19 9.26 -0.05
CA ASN A 25 -8.50 10.51 0.26
C ASN A 25 -9.51 11.58 0.68
N ASN A 26 -9.06 12.59 1.42
CA ASN A 26 -9.83 13.79 1.68
C ASN A 26 -9.67 14.76 0.49
N PRO A 27 -10.67 14.91 -0.40
CA PRO A 27 -10.52 15.71 -1.61
C PRO A 27 -10.62 17.23 -1.34
N TRP A 28 -10.88 17.62 -0.08
CA TRP A 28 -10.88 19.01 0.39
C TRP A 28 -9.59 19.41 1.11
N SER A 29 -8.71 18.44 1.43
CA SER A 29 -7.44 18.74 2.08
C SER A 29 -6.36 19.15 1.08
N GLU A 30 -5.59 20.17 1.45
CA GLU A 30 -4.38 20.54 0.71
C GLU A 30 -3.23 19.58 1.03
N GLU A 31 -3.26 18.95 2.19
CA GLU A 31 -2.21 18.04 2.65
C GLU A 31 -2.30 16.68 1.94
N GLU A 32 -1.12 16.13 1.59
CA GLU A 32 -1.04 14.79 1.03
C GLU A 32 -1.35 13.73 2.09
N ASN A 33 -1.96 12.63 1.66
CA ASN A 33 -2.23 11.45 2.49
C ASN A 33 -3.26 11.65 3.62
N ASP A 34 -4.03 12.73 3.57
CA ASP A 34 -5.25 12.86 4.36
C ASP A 34 -6.29 11.87 3.86
N ILE A 35 -6.79 11.02 4.75
CA ILE A 35 -7.80 10.03 4.43
C ILE A 35 -9.04 10.23 5.29
N MET A 36 -10.17 9.81 4.75
CA MET A 36 -11.46 9.84 5.42
C MET A 36 -12.21 8.54 5.21
N LEU A 37 -13.05 8.22 6.18
CA LEU A 37 -14.01 7.13 6.13
C LEU A 37 -15.39 7.73 5.86
N TRP A 38 -16.04 7.27 4.80
CA TRP A 38 -17.37 7.73 4.40
C TRP A 38 -18.36 6.57 4.50
N ASN A 39 -19.53 6.84 5.09
CA ASN A 39 -20.69 5.98 5.01
C ASN A 39 -21.68 6.58 3.98
N PRO A 40 -21.74 6.04 2.75
CA PRO A 40 -22.65 6.54 1.72
C PRO A 40 -24.13 6.42 2.09
N SER A 41 -24.49 5.48 2.98
CA SER A 41 -25.88 5.22 3.35
C SER A 41 -26.41 6.22 4.39
N THR A 42 -25.54 6.78 5.22
CA THR A 42 -25.89 7.78 6.25
C THR A 42 -25.38 9.18 5.92
N ALA A 43 -24.59 9.32 4.86
CA ALA A 43 -23.84 10.53 4.50
C ALA A 43 -22.81 10.98 5.56
N GLU A 44 -22.51 10.15 6.55
CA GLU A 44 -21.54 10.46 7.60
C GLU A 44 -20.11 10.35 7.06
N ILE A 45 -19.29 11.33 7.40
CA ILE A 45 -17.87 11.37 7.06
C ILE A 45 -17.07 11.50 8.35
N LYS A 46 -16.05 10.66 8.50
CA LYS A 46 -15.06 10.76 9.56
C LYS A 46 -13.68 10.98 8.97
N GLN A 47 -13.07 12.11 9.28
CA GLN A 47 -11.65 12.32 9.02
C GLN A 47 -10.83 11.42 9.94
N ILE A 48 -9.85 10.72 9.37
CA ILE A 48 -8.93 9.88 10.14
C ILE A 48 -7.75 10.75 10.58
N PRO A 49 -7.39 10.75 11.88
CA PRO A 49 -6.26 11.53 12.35
C PRO A 49 -4.97 11.04 11.71
N LYS A 50 -3.99 11.91 11.57
CA LYS A 50 -2.65 11.51 11.13
C LYS A 50 -1.96 10.68 12.22
N PRO A 51 -1.08 9.73 11.84
CA PRO A 51 -0.15 9.15 12.80
C PRO A 51 0.78 10.25 13.33
N GLY A 52 0.86 10.43 14.66
CA GLY A 52 1.60 11.53 15.28
C GLY A 52 3.12 11.35 15.31
N ASP A 53 3.61 10.22 14.82
CA ASP A 53 4.95 9.67 15.03
C ASP A 53 5.56 9.16 13.71
N ASP A 54 5.27 9.81 12.58
CA ASP A 54 5.89 9.48 11.31
C ASP A 54 7.38 9.87 11.31
N HIS A 55 8.22 8.97 11.80
CA HIS A 55 9.66 9.15 11.79
C HIS A 55 10.25 8.92 10.38
N PRO A 56 11.41 9.52 10.06
CA PRO A 56 12.17 9.12 8.88
C PRO A 56 12.50 7.63 8.96
N ILE A 57 12.08 6.86 7.97
CA ILE A 57 12.32 5.41 7.91
C ILE A 57 13.82 5.10 7.68
N ALA A 58 14.62 6.10 7.29
CA ALA A 58 16.05 5.97 7.01
C ALA A 58 16.91 6.12 8.29
N ALA A 59 17.16 5.01 8.98
CA ALA A 59 18.34 4.84 9.81
C ALA A 59 19.42 4.09 9.00
N ASN A 60 20.66 4.59 9.00
CA ASN A 60 21.91 3.89 8.62
C ASN A 60 22.60 4.21 7.28
N SER A 61 22.17 5.21 6.49
CA SER A 61 23.04 5.74 5.43
C SER A 61 23.27 7.22 5.65
N GLY A 62 24.53 7.62 5.91
CA GLY A 62 24.96 8.99 6.21
C GLY A 62 24.74 10.01 5.08
N SER A 63 23.85 9.72 4.14
CA SER A 63 23.45 10.60 3.04
C SER A 63 22.03 11.11 3.27
N VAL A 64 21.99 12.39 3.59
CA VAL A 64 20.80 13.19 3.87
C VAL A 64 20.01 13.47 2.55
N LYS A 65 18.67 13.28 2.62
CA LYS A 65 17.59 14.09 1.99
C LYS A 65 16.90 13.76 0.65
N ASN A 66 17.21 12.72 -0.12
CA ASN A 66 16.47 12.45 -1.36
C ASN A 66 15.49 11.27 -1.26
N TYR A 67 14.53 11.33 -0.32
CA TYR A 67 13.51 10.29 -0.18
C TYR A 67 12.15 10.73 -0.72
N GLN A 68 11.40 9.78 -1.28
CA GLN A 68 9.97 9.91 -1.55
C GLN A 68 9.22 8.85 -0.76
N TYR A 69 7.98 9.17 -0.40
CA TYR A 69 7.12 8.25 0.32
C TYR A 69 5.89 7.91 -0.51
N SER A 70 5.46 6.66 -0.40
CA SER A 70 4.19 6.21 -0.94
C SER A 70 3.37 5.57 0.15
N HIS A 71 2.05 5.72 0.04
CA HIS A 71 1.11 5.27 1.06
C HIS A 71 0.10 4.31 0.45
N LEU A 72 -0.08 3.17 1.10
CA LEU A 72 -1.11 2.20 0.78
C LEU A 72 -2.05 2.12 1.97
N TYR A 73 -3.35 2.09 1.68
CA TYR A 73 -4.37 1.99 2.71
C TYR A 73 -5.30 0.82 2.44
N GLY A 74 -5.77 0.19 3.51
CA GLY A 74 -6.75 -0.88 3.45
C GLY A 74 -7.69 -0.80 4.66
N LEU A 75 -8.97 -1.03 4.41
CA LEU A 75 -10.02 -1.08 5.43
C LEU A 75 -10.45 -2.53 5.63
N GLU A 76 -10.51 -2.98 6.88
CA GLU A 76 -11.04 -4.29 7.25
C GLU A 76 -11.83 -4.19 8.56
N TYR A 77 -12.77 -5.10 8.75
CA TYR A 77 -13.53 -5.24 9.98
C TYR A 77 -13.00 -6.44 10.77
N GLY A 78 -12.52 -6.19 11.99
CA GLY A 78 -12.07 -7.22 12.92
C GLY A 78 -13.26 -7.77 13.70
N ARG A 79 -13.52 -9.09 13.61
CA ARG A 79 -14.67 -9.70 14.31
C ARG A 79 -14.38 -9.95 15.77
N ILE A 80 -13.13 -10.22 16.12
CA ILE A 80 -12.71 -10.53 17.50
C ILE A 80 -12.93 -9.33 18.42
N ASP A 81 -12.55 -8.14 17.95
CA ASP A 81 -12.70 -6.91 18.71
C ASP A 81 -13.92 -6.10 18.31
N ASP A 82 -14.67 -6.47 17.27
CA ASP A 82 -15.85 -5.74 16.76
C ASP A 82 -15.51 -4.29 16.38
N ASP A 83 -14.41 -4.11 15.63
CA ASP A 83 -13.92 -2.79 15.27
C ASP A 83 -13.48 -2.71 13.81
N TYR A 84 -13.63 -1.52 13.22
CA TYR A 84 -13.04 -1.22 11.92
C TYR A 84 -11.60 -0.79 12.11
N LYS A 85 -10.72 -1.37 11.30
CA LYS A 85 -9.30 -1.03 11.32
C LYS A 85 -8.84 -0.59 9.95
N ILE A 86 -7.93 0.38 9.94
CA ILE A 86 -7.28 0.87 8.74
C ILE A 86 -5.81 0.48 8.81
N LEU A 87 -5.37 -0.35 7.88
CA LEU A 87 -3.96 -0.63 7.66
C LEU A 87 -3.36 0.47 6.80
N ARG A 88 -2.21 1.00 7.21
CA ARG A 88 -1.38 1.93 6.46
C ARG A 88 0.00 1.32 6.26
N LEU A 89 0.43 1.22 5.02
CA LEU A 89 1.84 1.00 4.69
C LEU A 89 2.42 2.31 4.19
N ARG A 90 3.53 2.75 4.79
CA ARG A 90 4.30 3.91 4.39
C ARG A 90 5.67 3.45 3.92
N VAL A 91 5.94 3.60 2.64
CA VAL A 91 7.14 3.05 2.00
C VAL A 91 8.09 4.18 1.64
N CYS A 92 9.37 4.01 1.98
CA CYS A 92 10.46 4.91 1.64
C CYS A 92 11.14 4.44 0.36
N TYR A 93 11.36 5.35 -0.59
CA TYR A 93 12.25 5.12 -1.73
C TYR A 93 13.32 6.21 -1.81
N ASP A 94 14.53 5.81 -2.20
CA ASP A 94 15.56 6.76 -2.63
C ASP A 94 15.18 7.29 -4.02
N LYS A 95 14.96 8.61 -4.13
CA LYS A 95 14.58 9.29 -5.38
C LYS A 95 15.62 9.13 -6.49
N ARG A 96 16.89 8.86 -6.16
CA ARG A 96 17.98 8.81 -7.15
C ARG A 96 17.94 7.54 -7.98
N ASN A 97 17.65 6.42 -7.35
CA ASN A 97 17.66 5.10 -7.99
C ASN A 97 16.29 4.40 -7.93
N GLY A 98 15.32 4.96 -7.19
CA GLY A 98 13.98 4.43 -6.96
C GLY A 98 13.96 3.17 -6.08
N VAL A 99 15.03 2.90 -5.34
CA VAL A 99 15.17 1.67 -4.52
C VAL A 99 14.42 1.86 -3.19
N CYS A 100 13.65 0.86 -2.77
CA CYS A 100 13.02 0.87 -1.46
C CYS A 100 14.07 0.86 -0.33
N CYS A 101 13.98 1.86 0.55
CA CYS A 101 14.81 2.02 1.75
C CYS A 101 14.15 1.53 3.04
N GLY A 102 12.85 1.23 3.01
CA GLY A 102 12.15 0.67 4.15
C GLY A 102 10.64 0.84 4.07
N CYS A 103 9.94 0.16 4.97
CA CYS A 103 8.48 0.18 5.08
C CYS A 103 8.09 0.29 6.55
N GLU A 104 7.19 1.23 6.85
CA GLU A 104 6.52 1.34 8.13
C GLU A 104 5.09 0.84 7.97
N VAL A 105 4.61 0.07 8.95
CA VAL A 105 3.24 -0.42 8.98
C VAL A 105 2.55 0.06 10.25
N LYS A 106 1.41 0.73 10.09
CA LYS A 106 0.56 1.19 11.19
C LYS A 106 -0.87 0.72 10.98
N VAL A 107 -1.54 0.40 12.08
CA VAL A 107 -2.95 0.06 12.13
C VAL A 107 -3.69 1.08 12.96
N TYR A 108 -4.69 1.72 12.38
CA TYR A 108 -5.63 2.57 13.08
C TYR A 108 -6.85 1.75 13.50
N THR A 109 -7.31 1.92 14.72
CA THR A 109 -8.57 1.33 15.22
C THR A 109 -9.62 2.43 15.39
N LEU A 110 -10.79 2.23 14.80
CA LEU A 110 -11.86 3.21 14.80
C LEU A 110 -12.39 3.50 16.22
N ARG A 111 -12.51 2.47 17.06
CA ARG A 111 -13.00 2.59 18.44
C ARG A 111 -12.12 3.47 19.32
N THR A 112 -10.81 3.24 19.31
CA THR A 112 -9.89 4.01 20.18
C THR A 112 -9.44 5.32 19.53
N ASN A 113 -9.64 5.46 18.22
CA ASN A 113 -9.17 6.60 17.42
C ASN A 113 -7.64 6.77 17.48
N LEU A 114 -6.89 5.67 17.63
CA LEU A 114 -5.44 5.67 17.73
C LEU A 114 -4.79 4.83 16.63
N TRP A 115 -3.57 5.22 16.27
CA TRP A 115 -2.65 4.45 15.45
C TRP A 115 -1.74 3.61 16.34
N LYS A 116 -1.52 2.36 15.95
CA LYS A 116 -0.58 1.42 16.54
C LYS A 116 0.45 1.03 15.47
N THR A 117 1.73 1.15 15.79
CA THR A 117 2.81 0.64 14.94
C THR A 117 2.90 -0.87 15.08
N ILE A 118 2.92 -1.56 13.94
CA ILE A 118 3.09 -3.02 13.90
C ILE A 118 4.53 -3.32 13.49
N PRO A 119 5.29 -4.12 14.27
CA PRO A 119 6.60 -4.60 13.85
C PRO A 119 6.49 -5.31 12.50
N TYR A 120 7.26 -4.85 11.53
CA TYR A 120 7.26 -5.40 10.18
C TYR A 120 8.61 -6.05 9.90
N GLU A 121 8.65 -7.37 9.93
CA GLU A 121 9.89 -8.16 9.82
C GLU A 121 10.32 -8.42 8.36
N PHE A 122 9.50 -8.01 7.40
CA PHE A 122 9.73 -8.29 5.99
C PHE A 122 10.63 -7.22 5.35
N SER A 123 11.84 -7.61 4.98
CA SER A 123 12.80 -6.81 4.20
C SER A 123 12.47 -6.81 2.70
N TYR A 124 11.28 -6.32 2.32
CA TYR A 124 10.83 -6.37 0.92
C TYR A 124 10.44 -4.97 0.40
N ASP A 125 10.68 -4.78 -0.89
CA ASP A 125 10.34 -3.60 -1.67
C ASP A 125 8.87 -3.73 -2.08
N LEU A 126 8.07 -2.71 -1.81
CA LEU A 126 6.75 -2.64 -2.44
C LEU A 126 7.03 -2.21 -3.87
N TYR A 127 6.84 -3.09 -4.84
CA TYR A 127 6.98 -2.73 -6.25
C TYR A 127 5.90 -1.69 -6.63
N LEU A 128 6.17 -0.42 -6.33
CA LEU A 128 5.26 0.71 -6.57
C LEU A 128 5.60 1.43 -7.86
N ARG A 129 6.47 0.87 -8.70
CA ARG A 129 6.98 1.62 -9.85
C ARG A 129 5.93 1.88 -10.92
N CYS A 130 4.83 1.13 -11.01
CA CYS A 130 3.94 1.27 -12.17
C CYS A 130 2.42 1.16 -11.95
N THR A 131 1.89 0.88 -10.76
CA THR A 131 0.43 0.93 -10.55
C THR A 131 0.08 1.36 -9.14
N VAL A 132 -1.00 2.14 -9.01
CA VAL A 132 -1.65 2.44 -7.74
C VAL A 132 -2.17 1.12 -7.18
N GLN A 133 -1.37 0.44 -6.37
CA GLN A 133 -1.82 -0.76 -5.70
C GLN A 133 -2.75 -0.32 -4.57
N ASN A 134 -3.98 -0.82 -4.56
CA ASN A 134 -4.81 -0.76 -3.37
C ASN A 134 -4.66 -2.08 -2.62
N LEU A 135 -4.78 -2.04 -1.28
CA LEU A 135 -4.79 -3.26 -0.50
C LEU A 135 -6.12 -3.99 -0.76
N ILE A 136 -6.03 -5.22 -1.24
CA ILE A 136 -7.20 -6.01 -1.64
C ILE A 136 -7.68 -6.84 -0.46
N ARG A 137 -8.97 -6.74 -0.16
CA ARG A 137 -9.61 -7.56 0.87
C ARG A 137 -10.02 -8.92 0.30
N ALA A 138 -9.45 -10.00 0.83
CA ALA A 138 -9.81 -11.36 0.44
C ALA A 138 -9.63 -12.32 1.63
N SER A 139 -10.50 -13.32 1.76
CA SER A 139 -10.34 -14.39 2.77
C SER A 139 -10.07 -13.92 4.21
N GLY A 140 -10.66 -12.79 4.62
CA GLY A 140 -10.48 -12.22 5.97
C GLY A 140 -9.12 -11.58 6.24
N ALA A 141 -8.38 -11.22 5.18
CA ALA A 141 -7.11 -10.51 5.28
C ALA A 141 -6.94 -9.49 4.14
N LEU A 142 -6.10 -8.50 4.39
CA LEU A 142 -5.67 -7.53 3.38
C LEU A 142 -4.46 -8.08 2.64
N HIS A 143 -4.50 -8.04 1.31
CA HIS A 143 -3.50 -8.62 0.43
C HIS A 143 -2.90 -7.57 -0.49
N TRP A 144 -1.61 -7.69 -0.79
CA TRP A 144 -0.92 -6.88 -1.78
C TRP A 144 0.31 -7.61 -2.33
N ILE A 145 0.89 -7.07 -3.39
CA ILE A 145 2.03 -7.68 -4.07
C ILE A 145 3.31 -6.93 -3.66
N GLN A 146 4.36 -7.67 -3.33
CA GLN A 146 5.70 -7.16 -3.05
C GLN A 146 6.73 -7.78 -3.97
N ALA A 147 7.85 -7.09 -4.16
CA ALA A 147 9.05 -7.61 -4.81
C ALA A 147 10.23 -7.57 -3.83
N PRO A 148 11.18 -8.51 -3.90
CA PRO A 148 12.42 -8.42 -3.16
C PRO A 148 13.17 -7.12 -3.53
N CYS A 149 13.77 -6.45 -2.54
CA CYS A 149 14.50 -5.22 -2.78
C CYS A 149 15.73 -5.47 -3.65
N ALA A 150 15.79 -4.79 -4.80
CA ALA A 150 16.87 -4.96 -5.78
C ALA A 150 18.26 -4.62 -5.21
N SER A 151 18.36 -3.80 -4.16
CA SER A 151 19.64 -3.48 -3.51
C SER A 151 20.22 -4.61 -2.65
N LEU A 152 19.41 -5.60 -2.26
CA LEU A 152 19.86 -6.78 -1.53
C LEU A 152 20.07 -7.99 -2.46
N ALA A 153 19.60 -7.91 -3.71
CA ALA A 153 19.84 -8.92 -4.73
C ALA A 153 21.26 -8.72 -5.30
N GLN A 154 22.26 -9.32 -4.65
CA GLN A 154 23.54 -9.60 -5.32
C GLN A 154 23.23 -10.48 -6.54
N GLU A 155 23.49 -9.90 -7.71
CA GLU A 155 23.40 -10.52 -9.04
C GLU A 155 22.00 -10.93 -9.51
N HIS A 156 21.57 -10.35 -10.65
CA HIS A 156 20.66 -10.84 -11.70
C HIS A 156 19.70 -12.02 -11.42
N LYS A 157 19.16 -12.17 -10.21
CA LYS A 157 18.08 -13.11 -9.92
C LYS A 157 16.77 -12.49 -10.35
N SER A 158 16.00 -13.25 -11.11
CA SER A 158 14.63 -12.93 -11.51
C SER A 158 13.85 -12.39 -10.32
N ILE A 159 13.22 -11.22 -10.49
CA ILE A 159 12.36 -10.60 -9.48
C ILE A 159 11.22 -11.59 -9.17
N SER A 160 11.32 -12.28 -8.03
CA SER A 160 10.25 -13.17 -7.56
C SER A 160 9.24 -12.34 -6.78
N ARG A 161 8.19 -11.86 -7.45
CA ARG A 161 7.07 -11.19 -6.76
C ARG A 161 6.41 -12.16 -5.78
N VAL A 162 5.95 -11.66 -4.64
CA VAL A 162 5.23 -12.42 -3.61
C VAL A 162 3.92 -11.71 -3.27
N ILE A 163 2.90 -12.49 -2.92
CA ILE A 163 1.70 -11.94 -2.29
C ILE A 163 1.91 -11.95 -0.79
N VAL A 164 1.69 -10.81 -0.14
CA VAL A 164 1.66 -10.70 1.31
C VAL A 164 0.22 -10.49 1.75
N SER A 165 -0.14 -11.16 2.83
CA SER A 165 -1.42 -10.99 3.51
C SER A 165 -1.18 -10.43 4.91
N PHE A 166 -2.09 -9.58 5.38
CA PHE A 166 -2.16 -9.10 6.75
C PHE A 166 -3.52 -9.46 7.34
N ASN A 167 -3.50 -10.27 8.40
CA ASN A 167 -4.67 -10.58 9.20
C ASN A 167 -4.80 -9.53 10.31
N VAL A 168 -5.84 -8.72 10.21
CA VAL A 168 -6.09 -7.57 11.09
C VAL A 168 -6.56 -7.95 12.50
N GLU A 169 -7.05 -9.18 12.67
CA GLU A 169 -7.55 -9.66 13.96
C GLU A 169 -6.39 -10.05 14.87
N HIS A 170 -5.32 -10.60 14.30
CA HIS A 170 -4.17 -11.10 15.03
C HIS A 170 -2.92 -10.23 14.85
N ASP A 171 -2.98 -9.19 14.02
CA ASP A 171 -1.83 -8.38 13.59
C ASP A 171 -0.71 -9.24 12.96
N ILE A 172 -1.07 -10.29 12.21
CA ILE A 172 -0.11 -11.26 11.63
C ILE A 172 0.00 -11.07 10.13
N PHE A 173 1.25 -10.99 9.67
CA PHE A 173 1.59 -11.05 8.25
C PHE A 173 1.91 -12.48 7.81
N LYS A 174 1.55 -12.83 6.58
CA LYS A 174 1.97 -14.09 5.94
C LYS A 174 2.30 -13.87 4.47
N GLN A 175 3.37 -14.50 4.01
CA GLN A 175 3.57 -14.68 2.57
C GLN A 175 2.63 -15.79 2.09
N VAL A 176 1.90 -15.51 1.02
CA VAL A 176 1.00 -16.47 0.39
C VAL A 176 1.80 -17.25 -0.65
N PRO A 177 1.88 -18.59 -0.56
CA PRO A 177 2.57 -19.40 -1.55
C PRO A 177 1.97 -19.18 -2.95
N LEU A 178 2.84 -18.86 -3.91
CA LEU A 178 2.45 -18.73 -5.31
C LEU A 178 2.73 -20.03 -6.04
N ASN A 179 1.74 -20.55 -6.76
CA ASN A 179 1.97 -21.60 -7.74
C ASN A 179 2.67 -21.02 -9.00
N SER A 180 3.22 -21.90 -9.83
CA SER A 180 3.98 -21.50 -11.03
C SER A 180 3.16 -20.63 -11.99
N GLY A 181 1.87 -20.92 -12.20
CA GLY A 181 1.01 -20.13 -13.08
C GLY A 181 0.80 -18.69 -12.59
N LEU A 182 0.63 -18.49 -11.27
CA LEU A 182 0.54 -17.15 -10.68
C LEU A 182 1.88 -16.41 -10.71
N GLN A 183 3.00 -17.12 -10.56
CA GLN A 183 4.32 -16.52 -10.70
C GLN A 183 4.53 -15.97 -12.11
N GLU A 184 4.14 -16.72 -13.15
CA GLU A 184 4.22 -16.28 -14.54
C GLU A 184 3.38 -15.03 -14.80
N LEU A 185 2.12 -15.01 -14.35
CA LEU A 185 1.23 -13.83 -14.46
C LEU A 185 1.81 -12.61 -13.75
N LEU A 186 2.33 -12.80 -12.54
CA LEU A 186 2.95 -11.72 -11.80
C LEU A 186 4.24 -11.25 -12.46
N ILE A 187 4.94 -12.07 -13.22
CA ILE A 187 6.16 -11.67 -13.95
C ILE A 187 5.84 -11.02 -15.30
N SER A 188 4.75 -11.37 -15.97
CA SER A 188 4.38 -10.82 -17.28
C SER A 188 3.95 -9.35 -17.20
N ASP A 189 3.39 -8.92 -16.07
CA ASP A 189 3.06 -7.51 -15.77
C ASP A 189 4.31 -6.69 -15.39
N ASP A 190 5.49 -7.07 -15.86
CA ASP A 190 6.73 -6.29 -15.71
C ASP A 190 6.99 -5.44 -16.96
N PRO A 191 6.84 -4.10 -16.88
CA PRO A 191 7.11 -3.20 -18.01
C PRO A 191 8.55 -3.29 -18.53
N TYR A 192 9.49 -3.83 -17.73
CA TYR A 192 10.86 -4.09 -18.19
C TYR A 192 10.99 -5.32 -19.10
N LYS A 193 10.03 -6.26 -19.07
CA LYS A 193 9.97 -7.35 -20.07
C LYS A 193 9.28 -6.90 -21.35
N SER A 194 8.21 -6.11 -21.24
CA SER A 194 7.47 -5.58 -22.41
C SER A 194 8.36 -4.71 -23.31
N SER A 195 9.15 -3.81 -22.72
CA SER A 195 10.06 -2.92 -23.47
C SER A 195 11.21 -3.65 -24.17
N ARG A 196 11.56 -4.87 -23.74
CA ARG A 196 12.61 -5.68 -24.37
C ARG A 196 12.10 -6.47 -25.59
N ALA A 197 10.80 -6.70 -25.69
CA ALA A 197 10.18 -7.35 -26.84
C ALA A 197 10.03 -6.39 -28.04
N GLU A 198 9.85 -5.09 -27.80
CA GLU A 198 9.70 -4.09 -28.87
C GLU A 198 11.03 -3.64 -29.51
N GLY A 199 12.17 -3.88 -28.84
CA GLY A 199 13.51 -3.55 -29.36
C GLY A 199 14.14 -4.60 -30.28
N ALA A 200 13.49 -5.75 -30.51
CA ALA A 200 14.05 -6.85 -31.30
C ALA A 200 13.64 -6.84 -32.78
N PHE A 201 12.79 -5.91 -33.20
CA PHE A 201 12.42 -5.69 -34.60
C PHE A 201 12.93 -4.33 -35.03
N LEU A 202 14.19 -4.24 -35.44
CA LEU A 202 14.69 -3.28 -36.44
C LEU A 202 16.20 -3.54 -36.61
N SER A 203 16.53 -4.55 -37.42
CA SER A 203 17.84 -4.66 -38.06
C SER A 203 17.67 -5.32 -39.43
N TYR A 204 17.60 -4.49 -40.48
CA TYR A 204 17.97 -4.81 -41.85
C TYR A 204 18.85 -3.69 -42.37
#